data_AF-A0A956IIP1-F1
#
_entry.id   AF-A0A956IIP1-F1
#
_cell.length_a   1.000
_cell.length_b   1.000
_cell.length_c   1.000
_cell.angle_alpha   90.00
_cell.angle_beta   90.00
_cell.angle_gamma   90.00
#
_symmetry.space_group_name_H-M   'P 1'
#
loop_
_entity.id
_entity.type
_entity.pdbx_description
1 polymer ?
#
loop_
_entity_poly.entity_id
_entity_poly.type
_entity_poly.pdbx_seq_one_letter_code
_entity_poly.pdbx_strand_id
1 'polypeptide(L)'
;MNLDRLATFGVPVAAGLVTAAVLLGPAAERPVSLVTVRGRLAAGARGCAFRLETRRHFGGIFEAAPMRGLTVELRHLDQILCTWSGDTTEAPVETMARLVRPLDDGETLEVVVHRDRRVLAQQPLTIGPAAQRLAPVAWRAEGPEPFVIEVPRGQLVPEEAEPVHFDVEGPREAPPPDLTVEVTGGEVSPLLDRRRGACEGDRCRYLLRYDVIARAPALRLRASRKDDAAAGHWEGDLPLVPGGLWFDEGAFSESRIEVRAAFPIDEVFLSVHDPHERLWGGRIAMAVDEQGRSRGKLATPIRPGAEPQVVTLSNDASEPSGSCTTWPLDAQGRLAVSLQVLAETGPAALEAEEARQRRARLPAFGLVMAAGLFELLYLLYRRRQAGAELG
;
A
#
# COMPACT_ATOMS: atom_id res chain seq x y z
N MET A 1 -38.14 49.67 33.98
CA MET A 1 -37.12 49.16 33.04
C MET A 1 -37.71 49.26 31.63
N ASN A 2 -37.09 50.01 30.71
CA ASN A 2 -37.66 50.22 29.36
C ASN A 2 -37.65 48.91 28.56
N LEU A 3 -38.83 48.33 28.34
CA LEU A 3 -39.02 47.13 27.51
C LEU A 3 -38.38 47.30 26.12
N ASP A 4 -38.43 48.52 25.57
CA ASP A 4 -37.76 48.87 24.31
C ASP A 4 -36.24 48.63 24.35
N ARG A 5 -35.54 48.98 25.44
CA ARG A 5 -34.09 48.74 25.53
C ARG A 5 -33.77 47.25 25.67
N LEU A 6 -34.61 46.49 26.38
CA LEU A 6 -34.45 45.05 26.53
C LEU A 6 -34.65 44.33 25.19
N ALA A 7 -35.68 44.73 24.43
CA ALA A 7 -35.99 44.14 23.13
C ALA A 7 -34.94 44.49 22.07
N THR A 8 -34.49 45.75 21.99
CA THR A 8 -33.54 46.20 20.95
C THR A 8 -32.10 45.79 21.23
N PHE A 9 -31.67 45.72 22.50
CA PHE A 9 -30.26 45.46 22.83
C PHE A 9 -30.05 44.20 23.68
N GLY A 10 -30.94 43.93 24.64
CA GLY A 10 -30.78 42.79 25.56
C GLY A 10 -30.93 41.44 24.87
N VAL A 11 -32.00 41.26 24.09
CA VAL A 11 -32.29 39.99 23.40
C VAL A 11 -31.23 39.65 22.34
N PRO A 12 -30.81 40.56 21.44
CA PRO A 12 -29.78 40.26 20.45
C PRO A 12 -28.41 39.95 21.07
N VAL A 13 -28.00 40.69 22.10
CA VAL A 13 -26.72 40.44 22.79
C VAL A 13 -26.75 39.09 23.51
N ALA A 14 -27.83 38.76 24.21
CA ALA A 14 -27.97 37.46 24.86
C ALA A 14 -27.97 36.32 23.84
N ALA A 15 -28.66 36.47 22.71
CA ALA A 15 -28.64 35.50 21.61
C ALA A 15 -27.22 35.32 21.05
N GLY A 16 -26.51 36.41 20.76
CA GLY A 16 -25.14 36.37 20.27
C GLY A 16 -24.17 35.70 21.24
N LEU A 17 -24.27 36.00 22.55
CA LEU A 17 -23.45 35.36 23.59
C LEU A 17 -23.72 33.86 23.70
N VAL A 18 -24.98 33.43 23.64
CA VAL A 18 -25.35 32.00 23.66
C VAL A 18 -24.84 31.31 22.40
N THR A 19 -25.01 31.91 21.22
CA THR A 19 -24.49 31.37 19.96
C THR A 19 -22.97 31.22 20.01
N ALA A 20 -22.25 32.23 20.48
CA ALA A 20 -20.80 32.19 20.64
C ALA A 20 -20.38 31.10 21.64
N ALA A 21 -21.03 30.99 22.79
CA ALA A 21 -20.75 29.96 23.79
C ALA A 21 -20.99 28.54 23.25
N VAL A 22 -22.01 28.35 22.40
CA VAL A 22 -22.26 27.06 21.76
C VAL A 22 -21.22 26.73 20.69
N LEU A 23 -20.92 27.68 19.80
CA LEU A 23 -19.96 27.49 18.70
C LEU A 23 -18.52 27.28 19.21
N LEU A 24 -18.12 28.00 20.26
CA LEU A 24 -16.79 27.87 20.87
C LEU A 24 -16.70 26.74 21.92
N GLY A 25 -17.84 26.21 22.36
CA GLY A 25 -17.92 25.17 23.38
C GLY A 25 -18.34 23.82 22.80
N PRO A 26 -19.57 23.33 23.08
CA PRO A 26 -19.99 21.99 22.74
C PRO A 26 -20.15 21.75 21.23
N ALA A 27 -20.27 22.78 20.38
CA ALA A 27 -20.35 22.61 18.93
C ALA A 27 -19.01 22.84 18.21
N ALA A 28 -17.96 23.25 18.93
CA ALA A 28 -16.63 23.40 18.37
C ALA A 28 -16.15 22.05 17.83
N GLU A 29 -15.56 22.06 16.64
CA GLU A 29 -14.96 20.87 16.07
C GLU A 29 -13.90 20.31 17.00
N ARG A 30 -13.88 18.99 17.17
CA ARG A 30 -12.87 18.31 17.96
C ARG A 30 -11.99 17.48 17.05
N PRO A 31 -10.69 17.37 17.35
CA PRO A 31 -9.82 16.46 16.63
C PRO A 31 -10.34 15.03 16.79
N VAL A 32 -10.52 14.33 15.67
CA VAL A 32 -10.94 12.94 15.63
C VAL A 32 -9.74 12.07 15.29
N SER A 33 -9.42 11.10 16.13
CA SER A 33 -8.36 10.15 15.89
C SER A 33 -8.87 8.98 15.06
N LEU A 34 -8.17 8.67 13.98
CA LEU A 34 -8.53 7.65 13.00
C LEU A 34 -7.43 6.60 12.90
N VAL A 35 -7.82 5.35 12.68
CA VAL A 35 -6.93 4.21 12.47
C VAL A 35 -7.42 3.44 11.25
N THR A 36 -6.50 3.16 10.33
CA THR A 36 -6.72 2.19 9.27
C THR A 36 -5.75 1.03 9.46
N VAL A 37 -6.30 -0.18 9.55
CA VAL A 37 -5.57 -1.43 9.65
C VAL A 37 -5.55 -2.06 8.26
N ARG A 38 -4.36 -2.21 7.69
CA ARG A 38 -4.12 -2.90 6.42
C ARG A 38 -3.35 -4.18 6.65
N GLY A 39 -3.59 -5.18 5.82
CA GLY A 39 -2.88 -6.45 5.88
C GLY A 39 -3.30 -7.37 4.75
N ARG A 40 -2.83 -8.61 4.79
CA ARG A 40 -3.29 -9.67 3.89
C ARG A 40 -3.42 -10.96 4.69
N LEU A 41 -4.61 -11.53 4.68
CA LEU A 41 -4.95 -12.79 5.32
C LEU A 41 -5.76 -13.62 4.31
N ALA A 42 -5.35 -14.87 4.11
CA ALA A 42 -6.03 -15.83 3.25
C ALA A 42 -6.02 -17.22 3.91
N ALA A 43 -6.76 -18.16 3.34
CA ALA A 43 -6.78 -19.55 3.78
C ALA A 43 -5.35 -20.11 3.90
N GLY A 44 -5.03 -20.72 5.03
CA GLY A 44 -3.71 -21.26 5.35
C GLY A 44 -2.75 -20.30 6.09
N ALA A 45 -3.11 -19.02 6.25
CA ALA A 45 -2.32 -18.03 6.98
C ALA A 45 -2.00 -18.51 8.41
N ARG A 46 -0.76 -18.30 8.89
CA ARG A 46 -0.24 -18.70 10.22
C ARG A 46 0.20 -17.51 11.07
N GLY A 47 0.28 -16.34 10.48
CA GLY A 47 0.58 -15.06 11.09
C GLY A 47 -0.43 -14.00 10.66
N CYS A 48 -0.33 -12.85 11.30
CA CYS A 48 -1.06 -11.67 10.93
C CYS A 48 -0.10 -10.48 10.98
N ALA A 49 0.33 -10.00 9.81
CA ALA A 49 1.12 -8.79 9.70
C ALA A 49 0.23 -7.62 9.28
N PHE A 50 0.26 -6.56 10.08
CA PHE A 50 -0.56 -5.38 9.90
C PHE A 50 0.30 -4.15 9.64
N ARG A 51 -0.21 -3.29 8.77
CA ARG A 51 0.19 -1.89 8.67
C ARG A 51 -0.88 -1.05 9.34
N LEU A 52 -0.47 -0.24 10.30
CA LEU A 52 -1.36 0.62 11.07
C LEU A 52 -1.09 2.08 10.69
N GLU A 53 -2.06 2.69 10.02
CA GLU A 53 -2.03 4.12 9.71
C GLU A 53 -2.89 4.87 10.72
N THR A 54 -2.27 5.75 11.50
CA THR A 54 -2.97 6.59 12.46
C THR A 54 -2.98 8.03 11.98
N ARG A 55 -4.19 8.60 11.88
CA ARG A 55 -4.42 9.96 11.40
C ARG A 55 -5.23 10.76 12.42
N ARG A 56 -5.10 12.08 12.38
CA ARG A 56 -5.98 13.02 13.07
C ARG A 56 -6.73 13.83 12.03
N HIS A 57 -8.05 13.94 12.19
CA HIS A 57 -8.89 14.82 11.41
C HIS A 57 -9.28 16.04 12.23
N PHE A 58 -9.00 17.24 11.70
CA PHE A 58 -9.43 18.50 12.29
C PHE A 58 -9.49 19.59 11.21
N GLY A 59 -10.62 20.28 11.09
CA GLY A 59 -10.80 21.37 10.15
C GLY A 59 -10.79 20.92 8.69
N GLY A 60 -11.22 19.70 8.39
CA GLY A 60 -11.18 19.12 7.04
C GLY A 60 -9.80 18.60 6.61
N ILE A 61 -8.79 18.64 7.50
CA ILE A 61 -7.43 18.21 7.22
C ILE A 61 -7.18 16.87 7.90
N PHE A 62 -6.58 15.92 7.16
CA PHE A 62 -6.07 14.67 7.69
C PHE A 62 -4.55 14.74 7.79
N GLU A 63 -4.02 14.51 8.98
CA GLU A 63 -2.57 14.48 9.22
C GLU A 63 -2.17 13.18 9.91
N ALA A 64 -0.98 12.66 9.61
CA ALA A 64 -0.42 11.55 10.38
C ALA A 64 -0.26 11.96 11.84
N ALA A 65 -0.73 11.14 12.77
CA ALA A 65 -0.70 11.48 14.19
C ALA A 65 -0.39 10.25 15.04
N PRO A 66 0.50 10.37 16.04
CA PRO A 66 0.80 9.25 16.91
C PRO A 66 -0.39 8.90 17.81
N MET A 67 -0.54 7.62 18.13
CA MET A 67 -1.60 7.10 18.98
C MET A 67 -1.05 6.12 20.01
N ARG A 68 -1.43 6.31 21.28
CA ARG A 68 -1.02 5.42 22.36
C ARG A 68 -2.11 4.42 22.72
N GLY A 69 -1.70 3.28 23.26
CA GLY A 69 -2.60 2.26 23.81
C GLY A 69 -3.50 1.63 22.75
N LEU A 70 -3.02 1.53 21.50
CA LEU A 70 -3.75 0.90 20.42
C LEU A 70 -3.66 -0.62 20.58
N THR A 71 -4.76 -1.33 20.35
CA THR A 71 -4.79 -2.79 20.31
C THR A 71 -5.60 -3.22 19.10
N VAL A 72 -5.07 -4.16 18.33
CA VAL A 72 -5.73 -4.76 17.17
C VAL A 72 -5.88 -6.24 17.45
N GLU A 73 -7.11 -6.72 17.38
CA GLU A 73 -7.45 -8.12 17.62
C GLU A 73 -8.13 -8.70 16.39
N LEU A 74 -7.75 -9.93 16.05
CA LEU A 74 -8.46 -10.75 15.08
C LEU A 74 -9.21 -11.84 15.84
N ARG A 75 -10.53 -11.90 15.69
CA ARG A 75 -11.41 -12.80 16.45
C ARG A 75 -12.21 -13.73 15.55
N HIS A 76 -12.55 -14.91 16.07
CA HIS A 76 -13.51 -15.85 15.49
C HIS A 76 -14.39 -16.43 16.60
N LEU A 77 -15.72 -16.19 16.55
CA LEU A 77 -16.69 -16.72 17.53
C LEU A 77 -16.21 -16.54 18.98
N ASP A 78 -15.89 -15.29 19.36
CA ASP A 78 -15.34 -14.87 20.67
C ASP A 78 -13.91 -15.32 21.01
N GLN A 79 -13.27 -16.14 20.19
CA GLN A 79 -11.86 -16.50 20.36
C GLN A 79 -10.94 -15.46 19.71
N ILE A 80 -9.98 -14.93 20.47
CA ILE A 80 -8.90 -14.11 19.91
C ILE A 80 -7.88 -15.03 19.21
N LEU A 81 -7.76 -14.88 17.89
CA LEU A 81 -6.83 -15.64 17.05
C LEU A 81 -5.44 -15.00 16.99
N CYS A 82 -5.37 -13.68 16.96
CA CYS A 82 -4.13 -12.94 17.18
C CYS A 82 -4.41 -11.56 17.79
N THR A 83 -3.42 -11.02 18.49
CA THR A 83 -3.49 -9.69 19.09
C THR A 83 -2.17 -8.96 18.89
N TRP A 84 -2.25 -7.67 18.60
CA TRP A 84 -1.15 -6.75 18.72
C TRP A 84 -1.55 -5.59 19.62
N SER A 85 -0.65 -5.17 20.50
CA SER A 85 -0.83 -3.96 21.32
C SER A 85 0.42 -3.11 21.30
N GLY A 86 0.27 -1.80 21.11
CA GLY A 86 1.39 -0.88 21.15
C GLY A 86 1.01 0.57 20.87
N ASP A 87 2.04 1.41 20.87
CA ASP A 87 1.93 2.82 20.50
C ASP A 87 2.38 3.00 19.05
N THR A 88 1.72 3.91 18.34
CA THR A 88 2.19 4.42 17.04
C THR A 88 2.94 5.72 17.27
N THR A 89 4.27 5.63 17.44
CA THR A 89 5.10 6.84 17.60
C THR A 89 5.34 7.55 16.27
N GLU A 90 5.39 6.78 15.19
CA GLU A 90 5.48 7.23 13.80
C GLU A 90 4.47 6.40 12.98
N ALA A 91 3.73 7.03 12.08
CA ALA A 91 2.76 6.35 11.23
C ALA A 91 3.26 6.34 9.78
N PRO A 92 3.11 5.22 9.04
CA PRO A 92 2.51 3.97 9.47
C PRO A 92 3.43 3.13 10.39
N VAL A 93 2.81 2.28 11.24
CA VAL A 93 3.52 1.25 12.01
C VAL A 93 3.37 -0.10 11.34
N GLU A 94 4.49 -0.83 11.24
CA GLU A 94 4.52 -2.22 10.79
C GLU A 94 4.56 -3.15 11.98
N THR A 95 3.68 -4.14 11.98
CA THR A 95 3.61 -5.11 13.08
C THR A 95 3.25 -6.50 12.61
N MET A 96 3.58 -7.49 13.43
CA MET A 96 3.31 -8.90 13.21
C MET A 96 2.91 -9.56 14.52
N ALA A 97 1.91 -10.44 14.45
CA ALA A 97 1.58 -11.38 15.50
C ALA A 97 1.36 -12.77 14.89
N ARG A 98 1.53 -13.81 15.72
CA ARG A 98 1.31 -15.19 15.32
C ARG A 98 -0.15 -15.56 15.53
N LEU A 99 -0.75 -16.28 14.58
CA LEU A 99 -2.08 -16.85 14.77
C LEU A 99 -2.01 -18.09 15.67
N VAL A 100 -3.03 -18.26 16.51
CA VAL A 100 -3.19 -19.44 17.36
C VAL A 100 -3.41 -20.71 16.52
N ARG A 101 -4.02 -20.57 15.34
CA ARG A 101 -4.22 -21.64 14.36
C ARG A 101 -4.22 -21.09 12.93
N PRO A 102 -4.02 -21.94 11.92
CA PRO A 102 -4.25 -21.55 10.53
C PRO A 102 -5.71 -21.11 10.28
N LEU A 103 -5.89 -20.21 9.31
CA LEU A 103 -7.21 -19.75 8.86
C LEU A 103 -7.81 -20.68 7.81
N ASP A 104 -9.12 -20.87 7.85
CA ASP A 104 -9.85 -21.68 6.85
C ASP A 104 -10.43 -20.79 5.74
N ASP A 105 -10.61 -21.36 4.55
CA ASP A 105 -11.26 -20.65 3.43
C ASP A 105 -12.74 -20.41 3.72
N GLY A 106 -13.22 -19.19 3.45
CA GLY A 106 -14.60 -18.77 3.74
C GLY A 106 -14.87 -18.47 5.22
N GLU A 107 -13.89 -18.56 6.10
CA GLU A 107 -14.03 -18.22 7.51
C GLU A 107 -14.38 -16.73 7.67
N THR A 108 -15.40 -16.40 8.49
CA THR A 108 -15.72 -15.01 8.82
C THR A 108 -15.09 -14.65 10.16
N LEU A 109 -14.12 -13.75 10.12
CA LEU A 109 -13.44 -13.19 11.26
C LEU A 109 -13.99 -11.81 11.61
N GLU A 110 -13.55 -11.31 12.75
CA GLU A 110 -13.81 -9.95 13.17
C GLU A 110 -12.49 -9.25 13.53
N VAL A 111 -12.27 -8.08 12.94
CA VAL A 111 -11.13 -7.22 13.26
C VAL A 111 -11.62 -6.14 14.21
N VAL A 112 -11.11 -6.18 15.45
CA VAL A 112 -11.47 -5.23 16.49
C VAL A 112 -10.29 -4.32 16.80
N VAL A 113 -10.51 -3.02 16.70
CA VAL A 113 -9.52 -2.00 17.02
C VAL A 113 -9.93 -1.32 18.31
N HIS A 114 -9.08 -1.37 19.33
CA HIS A 114 -9.29 -0.73 20.62
C HIS A 114 -8.27 0.36 20.87
N ARG A 115 -8.67 1.37 21.66
CA ARG A 115 -7.77 2.31 22.32
C ARG A 115 -8.17 2.45 23.77
N ASP A 116 -7.25 2.20 24.69
CA ASP A 116 -7.50 2.31 26.14
C ASP A 116 -8.80 1.57 26.58
N ARG A 117 -9.01 0.35 26.05
CA ARG A 117 -10.22 -0.49 26.20
C ARG A 117 -11.49 -0.03 25.48
N ARG A 118 -11.50 1.16 24.88
CA ARG A 118 -12.62 1.63 24.04
C ARG A 118 -12.51 1.02 22.65
N VAL A 119 -13.57 0.39 22.16
CA VAL A 119 -13.67 -0.05 20.76
C VAL A 119 -13.75 1.18 19.86
N LEU A 120 -12.82 1.28 18.91
CA LEU A 120 -12.78 2.29 17.86
C LEU A 120 -13.43 1.79 16.56
N ALA A 121 -13.20 0.53 16.21
CA ALA A 121 -13.83 -0.14 15.08
C ALA A 121 -13.98 -1.64 15.36
N GLN A 122 -14.99 -2.22 14.73
CA GLN A 122 -15.30 -3.64 14.73
C GLN A 122 -15.85 -3.96 13.36
N GLN A 123 -15.09 -4.69 12.55
CA GLN A 123 -15.43 -4.96 11.15
C GLN A 123 -15.34 -6.45 10.84
N PRO A 124 -16.32 -7.02 10.14
CA PRO A 124 -16.23 -8.39 9.67
C PRO A 124 -15.20 -8.50 8.54
N LEU A 125 -14.47 -9.61 8.52
CA LEU A 125 -13.50 -9.95 7.47
C LEU A 125 -13.76 -11.38 7.02
N THR A 126 -14.11 -11.58 5.76
CA THR A 126 -14.23 -12.93 5.18
C THR A 126 -12.89 -13.34 4.57
N ILE A 127 -12.36 -14.47 5.01
CA ILE A 127 -11.12 -15.05 4.51
C ILE A 127 -11.36 -15.65 3.14
N GLY A 128 -10.59 -15.18 2.16
CA GLY A 128 -10.58 -15.72 0.81
C GLY A 128 -9.52 -16.80 0.60
N PRO A 129 -9.46 -17.39 -0.60
CA PRO A 129 -8.46 -18.38 -0.95
C PRO A 129 -7.06 -17.76 -0.98
N ALA A 130 -6.05 -18.63 -0.88
CA ALA A 130 -4.65 -18.24 -1.07
C ALA A 130 -4.44 -17.54 -2.43
N ALA A 131 -3.45 -16.64 -2.47
CA ALA A 131 -3.03 -15.95 -3.68
C ALA A 131 -2.68 -16.98 -4.75
N GLN A 132 -3.24 -16.79 -5.94
CA GLN A 132 -2.90 -17.63 -7.07
C GLN A 132 -1.51 -17.25 -7.57
N ARG A 133 -0.73 -18.29 -7.87
CA ARG A 133 0.49 -18.12 -8.66
C ARG A 133 0.07 -17.63 -10.04
N LEU A 134 0.62 -16.49 -10.44
CA LEU A 134 0.48 -16.01 -11.79
C LEU A 134 1.30 -16.91 -12.70
N ALA A 135 0.73 -17.25 -13.86
CA ALA A 135 1.47 -17.96 -14.87
C ALA A 135 2.75 -17.17 -15.22
N PRO A 136 3.88 -17.84 -15.46
CA PRO A 136 5.01 -17.17 -16.09
C PRO A 136 4.51 -16.55 -17.40
N VAL A 137 4.94 -15.33 -17.70
CA VAL A 137 4.77 -14.71 -19.03
C VAL A 137 5.16 -15.74 -20.08
N ALA A 138 4.22 -16.02 -20.98
CA ALA A 138 4.38 -17.02 -22.00
C ALA A 138 5.38 -16.50 -23.04
N TRP A 139 6.59 -17.06 -23.01
CA TRP A 139 7.58 -16.85 -24.05
C TRP A 139 7.27 -17.72 -25.26
N ARG A 140 7.70 -17.30 -26.45
CA ARG A 140 7.65 -18.14 -27.65
C ARG A 140 9.06 -18.63 -27.96
N ALA A 141 9.25 -19.94 -27.88
CA ALA A 141 10.43 -20.60 -28.39
C ALA A 141 10.02 -21.45 -29.60
N GLU A 142 10.72 -21.29 -30.72
CA GLU A 142 10.50 -22.06 -31.93
C GLU A 142 11.82 -22.70 -32.37
N GLY A 143 11.81 -23.99 -32.66
CA GLY A 143 12.98 -24.74 -33.14
C GLY A 143 13.29 -25.99 -32.33
N PRO A 144 14.29 -26.77 -32.78
CA PRO A 144 14.64 -28.05 -32.17
C PRO A 144 15.43 -27.94 -30.86
N GLU A 145 16.12 -26.83 -30.59
CA GLU A 145 16.89 -26.65 -29.35
C GLU A 145 16.15 -25.81 -28.31
N PRO A 146 16.11 -26.25 -27.04
CA PRO A 146 15.52 -25.47 -25.96
C PRO A 146 16.47 -24.33 -25.53
N PHE A 147 16.01 -23.09 -25.66
CA PHE A 147 16.59 -21.93 -24.98
C PHE A 147 15.88 -21.74 -23.65
N VAL A 148 16.62 -21.67 -22.56
CA VAL A 148 16.06 -21.22 -21.28
C VAL A 148 16.56 -19.81 -21.02
N ILE A 149 15.64 -18.88 -20.83
CA ILE A 149 15.97 -17.50 -20.49
C ILE A 149 15.53 -17.22 -19.09
N GLU A 150 16.48 -16.72 -18.31
CA GLU A 150 16.26 -16.28 -16.95
C GLU A 150 16.44 -14.76 -16.90
N VAL A 151 15.36 -14.08 -16.57
CA VAL A 151 15.39 -12.67 -16.19
C VAL A 151 15.35 -12.66 -14.68
N PRO A 152 16.43 -12.24 -14.00
CA PRO A 152 16.55 -12.33 -12.54
C PRO A 152 15.29 -11.79 -11.86
N ARG A 153 14.84 -10.59 -12.27
CA ARG A 153 13.73 -9.87 -11.62
C ARG A 153 12.33 -10.28 -12.10
N GLY A 154 12.15 -11.52 -12.55
CA GLY A 154 10.81 -12.07 -12.71
C GLY A 154 9.97 -11.40 -13.80
N GLN A 155 10.57 -11.20 -14.98
CA GLN A 155 9.92 -10.78 -16.24
C GLN A 155 9.54 -9.30 -16.32
N LEU A 156 9.93 -8.48 -15.33
CA LEU A 156 9.83 -7.02 -15.38
C LEU A 156 11.24 -6.44 -15.56
N VAL A 157 11.36 -5.33 -16.28
CA VAL A 157 12.64 -4.62 -16.45
C VAL A 157 12.55 -3.20 -15.86
N PRO A 158 13.55 -2.75 -15.09
CA PRO A 158 13.66 -1.35 -14.69
C PRO A 158 14.11 -0.46 -15.86
N GLU A 159 14.18 0.85 -15.63
CA GLU A 159 14.76 1.82 -16.57
C GLU A 159 16.31 1.78 -16.62
N GLU A 160 16.92 0.87 -15.84
CA GLU A 160 18.35 0.63 -15.80
C GLU A 160 18.73 -0.65 -16.56
N ALA A 161 20.04 -0.92 -16.66
CA ALA A 161 20.55 -2.16 -17.21
C ALA A 161 20.08 -3.36 -16.38
N GLU A 162 19.31 -4.25 -17.01
CA GLU A 162 18.87 -5.52 -16.47
C GLU A 162 19.69 -6.65 -17.08
N PRO A 163 20.40 -7.46 -16.27
CA PRO A 163 21.15 -8.59 -16.80
C PRO A 163 20.18 -9.74 -17.12
N VAL A 164 20.06 -10.09 -18.40
CA VAL A 164 19.31 -11.26 -18.89
C VAL A 164 20.28 -12.42 -19.13
N HIS A 165 19.93 -13.60 -18.62
CA HIS A 165 20.74 -14.80 -18.76
C HIS A 165 20.10 -15.75 -19.77
N PHE A 166 20.91 -16.26 -20.68
CA PHE A 166 20.54 -17.25 -21.66
C PHE A 166 21.30 -18.54 -21.32
N ASP A 167 20.57 -19.59 -20.98
CA ASP A 167 21.10 -20.95 -20.85
C ASP A 167 20.85 -21.69 -22.17
N VAL A 168 21.95 -22.03 -22.82
CA VAL A 168 21.98 -22.67 -24.14
C VAL A 168 22.78 -23.95 -24.06
N GLU A 169 22.22 -25.04 -24.59
CA GLU A 169 22.94 -26.30 -24.70
C GLU A 169 23.81 -26.34 -25.96
N GLY A 170 25.05 -26.81 -25.81
CA GLY A 170 25.98 -26.97 -26.93
C GLY A 170 26.96 -28.13 -26.70
N PRO A 171 27.74 -28.52 -27.71
CA PRO A 171 28.72 -29.59 -27.58
C PRO A 171 29.78 -29.27 -26.51
N ARG A 172 30.23 -30.30 -25.79
CA ARG A 172 31.20 -30.19 -24.70
C ARG A 172 32.57 -29.69 -25.15
N GLU A 173 33.00 -30.10 -26.32
CA GLU A 173 34.30 -29.73 -26.88
C GLU A 173 34.24 -28.45 -27.72
N ALA A 174 33.04 -27.93 -28.01
CA ALA A 174 32.85 -26.68 -28.73
C ALA A 174 33.00 -25.45 -27.80
N PRO A 175 33.38 -24.28 -28.36
CA PRO A 175 33.25 -23.01 -27.63
C PRO A 175 31.78 -22.72 -27.30
N PRO A 176 31.50 -21.84 -26.30
CA PRO A 176 30.15 -21.37 -26.04
C PRO A 176 29.52 -20.80 -27.32
N PRO A 177 28.25 -21.14 -27.61
CA PRO A 177 27.60 -20.66 -28.83
C PRO A 177 27.51 -19.13 -28.82
N ASP A 178 27.71 -18.52 -29.99
CA ASP A 178 27.43 -17.11 -30.19
C ASP A 178 25.93 -16.91 -30.41
N LEU A 179 25.33 -16.00 -29.65
CA LEU A 179 23.95 -15.56 -29.84
C LEU A 179 23.91 -14.19 -30.50
N THR A 180 23.03 -14.06 -31.48
CA THR A 180 22.51 -12.77 -31.94
C THR A 180 21.33 -12.43 -31.06
N VAL A 181 21.44 -11.35 -30.29
CA VAL A 181 20.34 -10.82 -29.47
C VAL A 181 19.90 -9.48 -30.07
N GLU A 182 18.67 -9.43 -30.53
CA GLU A 182 18.01 -8.25 -31.07
C GLU A 182 17.01 -7.71 -30.06
N VAL A 183 16.94 -6.39 -29.96
CA VAL A 183 16.03 -5.71 -29.03
C VAL A 183 15.25 -4.64 -29.75
N THR A 184 13.94 -4.64 -29.54
CA THR A 184 13.05 -3.54 -29.95
C THR A 184 12.51 -2.84 -28.70
N GLY A 185 12.48 -1.51 -28.70
CA GLY A 185 12.06 -0.73 -27.54
C GLY A 185 13.14 -0.58 -26.45
N GLY A 186 14.41 -0.85 -26.78
CA GLY A 186 15.51 -0.78 -25.82
C GLY A 186 16.89 -0.90 -26.45
N GLU A 187 17.89 -1.02 -25.59
CA GLU A 187 19.29 -1.28 -25.93
C GLU A 187 19.71 -2.62 -25.35
N VAL A 188 20.69 -3.27 -25.99
CA VAL A 188 21.33 -4.49 -25.47
C VAL A 188 22.84 -4.38 -25.60
N SER A 189 23.54 -4.88 -24.59
CA SER A 189 25.00 -5.01 -24.62
C SER A 189 25.42 -6.38 -24.08
N PRO A 190 26.33 -7.09 -24.77
CA PRO A 190 26.82 -8.37 -24.27
C PRO A 190 27.71 -8.14 -23.05
N LEU A 191 27.46 -8.89 -21.98
CA LEU A 191 28.42 -9.01 -20.89
C LEU A 191 29.46 -10.06 -21.30
N LEU A 192 30.74 -9.77 -21.09
CA LEU A 192 31.85 -10.69 -21.40
C LEU A 192 31.90 -11.93 -20.48
N ASP A 193 30.84 -12.20 -19.72
CA ASP A 193 30.71 -13.32 -18.79
C ASP A 193 30.01 -14.49 -19.49
N ARG A 194 30.82 -15.38 -20.08
CA ARG A 194 30.37 -16.64 -20.67
C ARG A 194 30.85 -17.79 -19.80
N ARG A 195 29.94 -18.49 -19.13
CA ARG A 195 30.30 -19.60 -18.25
C ARG A 195 29.79 -20.92 -18.80
N ARG A 196 30.66 -21.92 -18.81
CA ARG A 196 30.25 -23.31 -19.02
C ARG A 196 29.65 -23.83 -17.70
N GLY A 197 28.38 -24.22 -17.75
CA GLY A 197 27.66 -24.85 -16.67
C GLY A 197 27.87 -26.36 -16.63
N ALA A 198 26.85 -27.08 -16.13
CA ALA A 198 26.88 -28.54 -16.06
C ALA A 198 26.87 -29.18 -17.47
N CYS A 199 27.50 -30.35 -17.57
CA CYS A 199 27.50 -31.16 -18.79
C CYS A 199 26.82 -32.51 -18.52
N GLU A 200 25.98 -32.93 -19.44
CA GLU A 200 25.32 -34.23 -19.45
C GLU A 200 25.75 -34.95 -20.74
N GLY A 201 26.66 -35.93 -20.60
CA GLY A 201 27.27 -36.60 -21.74
C GLY A 201 28.19 -35.69 -22.56
N ASP A 202 27.87 -35.56 -23.85
CA ASP A 202 28.57 -34.73 -24.84
C ASP A 202 27.99 -33.31 -24.97
N ARG A 203 26.94 -32.99 -24.20
CA ARG A 203 26.29 -31.69 -24.17
C ARG A 203 26.63 -30.94 -22.88
N CYS A 204 26.91 -29.66 -23.00
CA CYS A 204 27.10 -28.74 -21.88
C CYS A 204 26.12 -27.58 -21.98
N ARG A 205 25.65 -27.13 -20.82
CA ARG A 205 24.93 -25.87 -20.68
C ARG A 205 25.91 -24.70 -20.65
N TYR A 206 25.57 -23.62 -21.34
CA TYR A 206 26.36 -22.41 -21.39
C TYR A 206 25.48 -21.25 -20.94
N LEU A 207 25.94 -20.55 -19.90
CA LEU A 207 25.30 -19.35 -19.39
C LEU A 207 25.93 -18.13 -20.08
N LEU A 208 25.13 -17.43 -20.86
CA LEU A 208 25.49 -16.19 -21.56
C LEU A 208 24.71 -15.03 -20.95
N ARG A 209 25.37 -13.90 -20.69
CA ARG A 209 24.76 -12.75 -20.02
C ARG A 209 24.74 -11.53 -20.94
N TYR A 210 23.62 -10.83 -20.96
CA TYR A 210 23.43 -9.59 -21.72
C TYR A 210 22.76 -8.56 -20.82
N ASP A 211 23.22 -7.32 -20.83
CA ASP A 211 22.49 -6.22 -20.20
C ASP A 211 21.49 -5.64 -21.20
N VAL A 212 20.23 -5.55 -20.79
CA VAL A 212 19.15 -4.95 -21.57
C VAL A 212 18.65 -3.69 -20.86
N ILE A 213 18.38 -2.62 -21.61
CA ILE A 213 17.85 -1.37 -21.08
C ILE A 213 16.56 -1.02 -21.81
N ALA A 214 15.44 -0.97 -21.09
CA ALA A 214 14.17 -0.57 -21.66
C ALA A 214 14.10 0.95 -21.90
N ARG A 215 13.70 1.33 -23.11
CA ARG A 215 13.46 2.72 -23.55
C ARG A 215 12.02 2.95 -24.00
N ALA A 216 11.21 1.91 -23.98
CA ALA A 216 9.79 1.90 -24.32
C ALA A 216 8.99 1.16 -23.22
N PRO A 217 7.65 1.28 -23.17
CA PRO A 217 6.82 0.62 -22.17
C PRO A 217 6.95 -0.91 -22.11
N ALA A 218 7.47 -1.52 -23.17
CA ALA A 218 7.91 -2.90 -23.18
C ALA A 218 9.15 -3.03 -24.06
N LEU A 219 10.02 -3.96 -23.68
CA LEU A 219 11.21 -4.33 -24.41
C LEU A 219 10.97 -5.71 -25.02
N ARG A 220 11.03 -5.81 -26.34
CA ARG A 220 10.94 -7.09 -27.04
C ARG A 220 12.33 -7.61 -27.30
N LEU A 221 12.62 -8.80 -26.77
CA LEU A 221 13.87 -9.51 -26.96
C LEU A 221 13.66 -10.63 -27.97
N ARG A 222 14.60 -10.73 -28.92
CA ARG A 222 14.72 -11.87 -29.82
C ARG A 222 16.14 -12.42 -29.76
N ALA A 223 16.29 -13.72 -29.58
CA ALA A 223 17.59 -14.36 -29.57
C ALA A 223 17.63 -15.54 -30.54
N SER A 224 18.75 -15.69 -31.24
CA SER A 224 19.02 -16.81 -32.16
C SER A 224 20.51 -17.13 -32.16
N ARG A 225 20.87 -18.37 -32.51
CA ARG A 225 22.29 -18.74 -32.72
C ARG A 225 22.81 -18.08 -33.99
N LYS A 226 23.99 -17.49 -33.91
CA LYS A 226 24.61 -16.76 -35.02
C LYS A 226 24.92 -17.65 -36.23
N ASP A 227 25.32 -18.89 -35.97
CA ASP A 227 25.82 -19.81 -37.00
C ASP A 227 24.75 -20.78 -37.54
N ASP A 228 23.57 -20.82 -36.92
CA ASP A 228 22.48 -21.71 -37.33
C ASP A 228 21.11 -21.15 -36.92
N ALA A 229 20.46 -20.44 -37.84
CA ALA A 229 19.12 -19.91 -37.62
C ALA A 229 18.05 -21.02 -37.54
N ALA A 230 18.34 -22.24 -38.02
CA ALA A 230 17.44 -23.39 -37.92
C ALA A 230 17.56 -24.11 -36.56
N ALA A 231 18.61 -23.83 -35.78
CA ALA A 231 18.79 -24.36 -34.43
C ALA A 231 17.70 -23.88 -33.44
N GLY A 232 17.07 -22.74 -33.75
CA GLY A 232 15.92 -22.22 -33.04
C GLY A 232 16.05 -20.74 -32.70
N HIS A 233 14.93 -20.13 -32.36
CA HIS A 233 14.88 -18.75 -31.88
C HIS A 233 13.93 -18.63 -30.70
N TRP A 234 14.21 -17.62 -29.89
CA TRP A 234 13.39 -17.23 -28.75
C TRP A 234 12.90 -15.79 -28.94
N GLU A 235 11.64 -15.54 -28.61
CA GLU A 235 11.03 -14.22 -28.57
C GLU A 235 10.21 -14.02 -27.29
N GLY A 236 10.39 -12.86 -26.66
CA GLY A 236 9.69 -12.50 -25.43
C GLY A 236 9.55 -11.00 -25.22
N ASP A 237 8.45 -10.61 -24.58
CA ASP A 237 8.18 -9.22 -24.19
C ASP A 237 8.46 -9.04 -22.69
N LEU A 238 9.29 -8.04 -22.37
CA LEU A 238 9.63 -7.61 -21.02
C LEU A 238 8.98 -6.25 -20.75
N PRO A 239 7.85 -6.18 -20.01
CA PRO A 239 7.26 -4.90 -19.63
C PRO A 239 8.21 -4.06 -18.77
N LEU A 240 8.33 -2.79 -19.12
CA LEU A 240 9.02 -1.78 -18.32
C LEU A 240 8.13 -1.40 -17.13
N VAL A 241 8.76 -1.21 -15.97
CA VAL A 241 8.12 -0.57 -14.82
C VAL A 241 8.61 0.88 -14.74
N PRO A 242 7.94 1.84 -15.42
CA PRO A 242 8.39 3.22 -15.47
C PRO A 242 8.29 3.88 -14.10
N GLY A 243 9.30 4.66 -13.72
CA GLY A 243 9.38 5.21 -12.36
C GLY A 243 9.27 4.13 -11.27
N GLY A 244 9.73 2.92 -11.57
CA GLY A 244 9.60 1.78 -10.68
C GLY A 244 10.51 1.87 -9.46
N LEU A 245 10.07 1.25 -8.38
CA LEU A 245 10.92 0.81 -7.28
C LEU A 245 11.37 -0.59 -7.61
N TRP A 246 12.66 -0.90 -7.53
CA TRP A 246 13.15 -2.26 -7.75
C TRP A 246 14.14 -2.68 -6.67
N PHE A 247 14.29 -4.00 -6.53
CA PHE A 247 15.18 -4.59 -5.55
C PHE A 247 16.46 -5.12 -6.20
N ASP A 248 17.56 -5.12 -5.44
CA ASP A 248 18.81 -5.77 -5.84
C ASP A 248 18.87 -7.21 -5.33
N GLU A 249 18.79 -8.18 -6.23
CA GLU A 249 18.68 -9.62 -5.92
C GLU A 249 19.77 -10.18 -5.04
N GLY A 250 21.01 -9.71 -5.21
CA GLY A 250 22.12 -10.14 -4.38
C GLY A 250 21.88 -9.87 -2.89
N ALA A 251 21.10 -8.84 -2.56
CA ALA A 251 20.93 -8.38 -1.19
C ALA A 251 20.07 -9.31 -0.32
N PHE A 252 19.04 -9.97 -0.89
CA PHE A 252 18.08 -10.75 -0.08
C PHE A 252 18.72 -11.98 0.58
N SER A 253 19.77 -12.53 -0.02
CA SER A 253 20.53 -13.66 0.53
C SER A 253 21.20 -13.36 1.88
N GLU A 254 21.44 -12.09 2.21
CA GLU A 254 22.10 -11.65 3.45
C GLU A 254 21.12 -11.13 4.51
N SER A 255 19.83 -11.50 4.45
CA SER A 255 18.79 -10.95 5.34
C SER A 255 18.68 -9.41 5.25
N ARG A 256 18.97 -8.86 4.06
CA ARG A 256 18.90 -7.43 3.75
C ARG A 256 18.06 -7.23 2.50
N ILE A 257 17.23 -6.21 2.48
CA ILE A 257 16.58 -5.76 1.25
C ILE A 257 17.22 -4.44 0.85
N GLU A 258 17.68 -4.37 -0.38
CA GLU A 258 18.21 -3.14 -0.99
C GLU A 258 17.25 -2.72 -2.09
N VAL A 259 16.75 -1.49 -1.98
CA VAL A 259 15.79 -0.91 -2.91
C VAL A 259 16.44 0.27 -3.61
N ARG A 260 16.12 0.40 -4.90
CA ARG A 260 16.56 1.49 -5.76
C ARG A 260 15.36 2.12 -6.45
N ALA A 261 15.46 3.41 -6.72
CA ALA A 261 14.48 4.18 -7.46
C ALA A 261 15.18 5.08 -8.48
N ALA A 262 14.59 5.22 -9.66
CA ALA A 262 15.13 6.03 -10.74
C ALA A 262 15.05 7.55 -10.48
N PHE A 263 14.38 7.98 -9.41
CA PHE A 263 14.11 9.36 -9.08
C PHE A 263 14.27 9.62 -7.56
N PRO A 264 14.40 10.90 -7.15
CA PRO A 264 14.47 11.28 -5.74
C PRO A 264 13.18 10.92 -4.99
N ILE A 265 13.32 10.11 -3.93
CA ILE A 265 12.27 9.77 -2.97
C ILE A 265 12.90 9.65 -1.59
N ASP A 266 12.15 10.00 -0.55
CA ASP A 266 12.66 9.99 0.82
C ASP A 266 12.40 8.64 1.52
N GLU A 267 11.31 7.97 1.15
CA GLU A 267 10.89 6.73 1.79
C GLU A 267 10.23 5.75 0.82
N VAL A 268 10.39 4.46 1.13
CA VAL A 268 9.70 3.35 0.46
C VAL A 268 9.07 2.47 1.52
N PHE A 269 7.83 2.07 1.27
CA PHE A 269 7.12 1.05 2.01
C PHE A 269 7.29 -0.28 1.32
N LEU A 270 7.55 -1.31 2.13
CA LEU A 270 7.81 -2.65 1.67
C LEU A 270 6.89 -3.62 2.39
N SER A 271 6.35 -4.58 1.65
CA SER A 271 5.59 -5.71 2.17
C SER A 271 6.11 -7.01 1.55
N VAL A 272 6.40 -8.00 2.40
CA VAL A 272 6.75 -9.36 1.95
C VAL A 272 5.52 -10.23 2.11
N HIS A 273 5.20 -10.97 1.05
CA HIS A 273 4.03 -11.85 0.99
C HIS A 273 4.42 -13.25 0.58
N ASP A 274 3.64 -14.22 1.05
CA ASP A 274 3.52 -15.54 0.44
C ASP A 274 2.09 -15.69 -0.12
N PRO A 275 1.67 -16.89 -0.59
CA PRO A 275 0.31 -17.08 -1.06
C PRO A 275 -0.75 -16.82 0.02
N HIS A 276 -0.44 -17.06 1.29
CA HIS A 276 -1.42 -17.11 2.37
C HIS A 276 -1.54 -15.80 3.13
N GLU A 277 -0.46 -15.04 3.26
CA GLU A 277 -0.43 -13.89 4.15
C GLU A 277 0.60 -12.84 3.75
N ARG A 278 0.52 -11.71 4.45
CA ARG A 278 1.66 -10.81 4.59
C ARG A 278 2.57 -11.35 5.69
N LEU A 279 3.80 -11.68 5.34
CA LEU A 279 4.81 -12.21 6.27
C LEU A 279 5.47 -11.10 7.08
N TRP A 280 5.74 -9.97 6.43
CA TRP A 280 6.47 -8.85 7.06
C TRP A 280 6.25 -7.55 6.30
N GLY A 281 6.51 -6.44 6.98
CA GLY A 281 6.47 -5.10 6.41
C GLY A 281 7.56 -4.22 6.98
N GLY A 282 7.99 -3.23 6.20
CA GLY A 282 9.04 -2.31 6.60
C GLY A 282 8.96 -0.97 5.90
N ARG A 283 9.61 0.02 6.49
CA ARG A 283 9.86 1.33 5.88
C ARG A 283 11.35 1.50 5.66
N ILE A 284 11.72 1.88 4.45
CA ILE A 284 13.10 2.08 4.03
C ILE A 284 13.31 3.58 3.84
N ALA A 285 14.18 4.17 4.64
CA ALA A 285 14.68 5.51 4.37
C ALA A 285 15.60 5.45 3.15
N MET A 286 15.39 6.36 2.22
CA MET A 286 16.08 6.41 0.95
C MET A 286 17.04 7.60 0.93
N ALA A 287 18.22 7.41 0.33
CA ALA A 287 19.21 8.45 0.15
C ALA A 287 19.44 8.67 -1.35
N VAL A 288 19.45 9.95 -1.76
CA VAL A 288 19.72 10.34 -3.15
C VAL A 288 21.24 10.29 -3.41
N ASP A 289 21.64 9.60 -4.47
CA ASP A 289 23.01 9.51 -4.94
C ASP A 289 23.41 10.68 -5.86
N GLU A 290 24.67 10.73 -6.27
CA GLU A 290 25.21 11.80 -7.14
C GLU A 290 24.53 11.85 -8.52
N GLN A 291 23.87 10.76 -8.93
CA GLN A 291 23.13 10.67 -10.19
C GLN A 291 21.66 11.07 -10.04
N GLY A 292 21.24 11.52 -8.84
CA GLY A 292 19.85 11.91 -8.56
C GLY A 292 18.92 10.71 -8.35
N ARG A 293 19.46 9.51 -8.14
CA ARG A 293 18.69 8.28 -7.91
C ARG A 293 18.65 7.96 -6.43
N SER A 294 17.59 7.31 -5.97
CA SER A 294 17.46 7.00 -4.54
C SER A 294 17.82 5.55 -4.26
N ARG A 295 18.52 5.30 -3.15
CA ARG A 295 18.87 3.96 -2.67
C ARG A 295 18.62 3.85 -1.18
N GLY A 296 18.13 2.70 -0.75
CA GLY A 296 17.88 2.42 0.66
C GLY A 296 18.11 0.95 0.97
N LYS A 297 18.41 0.68 2.24
CA LYS A 297 18.66 -0.68 2.72
C LYS A 297 17.88 -0.90 4.01
N LEU A 298 17.31 -2.09 4.16
CA LEU A 298 16.60 -2.47 5.37
C LEU A 298 16.93 -3.92 5.72
N ALA A 299 17.30 -4.15 6.99
CA ALA A 299 17.45 -5.51 7.50
C ALA A 299 16.06 -6.16 7.58
N THR A 300 15.95 -7.41 7.14
CA THR A 300 14.71 -8.17 7.18
C THR A 300 14.88 -9.44 8.01
N PRO A 301 13.90 -9.80 8.87
CA PRO A 301 13.91 -11.09 9.55
C PRO A 301 13.47 -12.23 8.62
N ILE A 302 12.92 -11.92 7.45
CA ILE A 302 12.42 -12.91 6.50
C ILE A 302 13.58 -13.53 5.73
N ARG A 303 13.51 -14.85 5.61
CA ARG A 303 14.40 -15.64 4.74
C ARG A 303 13.56 -16.25 3.63
N PRO A 304 14.14 -16.47 2.43
CA PRO A 304 13.51 -17.25 1.38
C PRO A 304 12.97 -18.57 1.95
N GLY A 305 11.68 -18.82 1.74
CA GLY A 305 10.98 -20.00 2.23
C GLY A 305 10.90 -21.12 1.19
N ALA A 306 10.15 -22.18 1.53
CA ALA A 306 9.79 -23.22 0.57
C ALA A 306 8.57 -22.84 -0.30
N GLU A 307 7.77 -21.88 0.16
CA GLU A 307 6.66 -21.29 -0.60
C GLU A 307 7.17 -20.07 -1.39
N PRO A 308 6.56 -19.76 -2.54
CA PRO A 308 6.93 -18.61 -3.35
C PRO A 308 6.70 -17.33 -2.54
N GLN A 309 7.71 -16.48 -2.50
CA GLN A 309 7.63 -15.19 -1.83
C GLN A 309 7.74 -14.05 -2.83
N VAL A 310 7.03 -12.97 -2.55
CA VAL A 310 7.14 -11.72 -3.32
C VAL A 310 7.35 -10.53 -2.38
N VAL A 311 8.06 -9.52 -2.89
CA VAL A 311 8.21 -8.21 -2.28
C VAL A 311 7.38 -7.22 -3.06
N THR A 312 6.46 -6.56 -2.38
CA THR A 312 5.73 -5.39 -2.91
C THR A 312 6.38 -4.13 -2.37
N LEU A 313 6.74 -3.22 -3.28
CA LEU A 313 7.33 -1.91 -2.99
C LEU A 313 6.33 -0.81 -3.36
N SER A 314 6.20 0.20 -2.51
CA SER A 314 5.37 1.38 -2.77
C SER A 314 6.00 2.64 -2.22
N ASN A 315 5.75 3.76 -2.88
CA ASN A 315 6.08 5.10 -2.39
C ASN A 315 4.94 5.69 -1.53
N ASP A 316 3.84 4.97 -1.35
CA ASP A 316 2.68 5.38 -0.56
C ASP A 316 2.42 4.36 0.55
N ALA A 317 2.29 4.86 1.78
CA ALA A 317 1.96 4.06 2.97
C ALA A 317 0.68 3.23 2.78
N SER A 318 -0.27 3.72 1.99
CA SER A 318 -1.54 3.06 1.75
C SER A 318 -1.48 1.91 0.75
N GLU A 319 -0.34 1.75 0.05
CA GLU A 319 -0.13 0.75 -1.02
C GLU A 319 -1.33 0.63 -1.99
N PRO A 320 -1.74 1.71 -2.68
CA PRO A 320 -2.76 1.58 -3.71
C PRO A 320 -2.20 0.73 -4.85
N SER A 321 -3.01 -0.17 -5.38
CA SER A 321 -2.60 -1.18 -6.37
C SER A 321 -1.97 -0.61 -7.65
N GLY A 322 -2.14 0.69 -7.94
CA GLY A 322 -1.62 1.35 -9.13
C GLY A 322 -0.17 1.86 -9.05
N SER A 323 0.38 2.10 -7.86
CA SER A 323 1.76 2.58 -7.68
C SER A 323 2.70 1.55 -7.06
N CYS A 324 2.18 0.35 -6.78
CA CYS A 324 2.94 -0.73 -6.20
C CYS A 324 3.66 -1.55 -7.27
N THR A 325 4.92 -1.91 -7.01
CA THR A 325 5.65 -2.87 -7.83
C THR A 325 5.91 -4.13 -7.05
N THR A 326 5.52 -5.28 -7.60
CA THR A 326 5.70 -6.59 -6.94
C THR A 326 6.76 -7.40 -7.67
N TRP A 327 7.80 -7.78 -6.94
CA TRP A 327 8.95 -8.53 -7.42
C TRP A 327 8.98 -9.92 -6.76
N PRO A 328 9.23 -11.01 -7.50
CA PRO A 328 9.46 -12.30 -6.86
C PRO A 328 10.79 -12.32 -6.10
N LEU A 329 10.81 -13.01 -4.97
CA LEU A 329 12.02 -13.26 -4.16
C LEU A 329 12.70 -14.58 -4.52
N ASP A 330 12.00 -15.44 -5.25
CA ASP A 330 12.50 -16.72 -5.73
C ASP A 330 12.05 -16.96 -7.19
N ALA A 331 12.71 -17.90 -7.85
CA ALA A 331 12.38 -18.28 -9.23
C ALA A 331 11.01 -19.01 -9.34
N GLN A 332 10.33 -19.31 -8.24
CA GLN A 332 9.16 -20.20 -8.21
C GLN A 332 7.84 -19.50 -8.59
N GLY A 333 7.89 -18.20 -8.89
CA GLY A 333 6.88 -17.52 -9.68
C GLY A 333 6.31 -16.25 -9.05
N ARG A 334 5.41 -15.60 -9.80
CA ARG A 334 4.77 -14.34 -9.42
C ARG A 334 3.52 -14.60 -8.60
N LEU A 335 3.20 -13.72 -7.67
CA LEU A 335 1.96 -13.74 -6.90
C LEU A 335 1.16 -12.45 -7.13
N ALA A 336 -0.16 -12.59 -7.31
CA ALA A 336 -1.08 -11.46 -7.31
C ALA A 336 -1.48 -11.12 -5.86
N VAL A 337 -0.72 -10.24 -5.24
CA VAL A 337 -0.93 -9.81 -3.84
C VAL A 337 -1.07 -8.30 -3.75
N SER A 338 -1.89 -7.86 -2.81
CA SER A 338 -2.04 -6.48 -2.38
C SER A 338 -2.46 -6.46 -0.91
N LEU A 339 -2.20 -5.33 -0.24
CA LEU A 339 -2.80 -5.06 1.05
C LEU A 339 -4.30 -4.79 0.89
N GLN A 340 -5.06 -5.30 1.86
CA GLN A 340 -6.48 -5.09 2.01
C GLN A 340 -6.72 -4.24 3.24
N VAL A 341 -7.74 -3.38 3.21
CA VAL A 341 -8.23 -2.69 4.41
C VAL A 341 -8.99 -3.72 5.23
N LEU A 342 -8.44 -4.06 6.41
CA LEU A 342 -9.02 -5.03 7.33
C LEU A 342 -9.95 -4.36 8.34
N ALA A 343 -9.61 -3.15 8.77
CA ALA A 343 -10.45 -2.32 9.62
C ALA A 343 -10.21 -0.83 9.36
N GLU A 344 -11.26 -0.02 9.45
CA GLU A 344 -11.16 1.45 9.37
C GLU A 344 -12.08 2.13 10.39
N THR A 345 -11.52 3.04 11.20
CA THR A 345 -12.29 3.80 12.19
C THR A 345 -12.80 5.15 11.63
N GLY A 346 -12.31 5.55 10.45
CA GLY A 346 -12.57 6.82 9.76
C GLY A 346 -14.05 7.20 9.70
N PRO A 347 -14.86 6.47 8.90
CA PRO A 347 -16.25 6.83 8.66
C PRO A 347 -17.08 6.96 9.95
N ALA A 348 -17.05 5.94 10.81
CA ALA A 348 -17.85 5.91 12.04
C ALA A 348 -17.45 7.02 13.04
N ALA A 349 -16.16 7.32 13.16
CA ALA A 349 -15.69 8.36 14.08
C ALA A 349 -16.05 9.77 13.60
N LEU A 350 -16.00 10.02 12.29
CA LEU A 350 -16.41 11.28 11.68
C LEU A 350 -17.93 11.49 11.80
N GLU A 351 -18.73 10.46 11.51
CA GLU A 351 -20.18 10.52 11.68
C GLU A 351 -20.59 10.80 13.13
N ALA A 352 -19.92 10.18 14.10
CA ALA A 352 -20.17 10.43 15.52
C ALA A 352 -19.84 11.88 15.93
N GLU A 353 -18.76 12.44 15.39
CA GLU A 353 -18.38 13.83 15.62
C GLU A 353 -19.37 14.81 14.97
N GLU A 354 -19.79 14.56 13.73
CA GLU A 354 -20.83 15.34 13.07
C GLU A 354 -22.15 15.30 13.86
N ALA A 355 -22.58 14.12 14.30
CA ALA A 355 -23.78 13.96 15.09
C ALA A 355 -23.69 14.74 16.41
N ARG A 356 -22.53 14.74 17.07
CA ARG A 356 -22.25 15.53 18.28
C ARG A 356 -22.38 17.03 18.00
N GLN A 357 -21.74 17.52 16.93
CA GLN A 357 -21.81 18.93 16.55
C GLN A 357 -23.25 19.35 16.24
N ARG A 358 -23.98 18.55 15.46
CA ARG A 358 -25.39 18.81 15.13
C ARG A 358 -26.23 18.90 16.40
N ARG A 359 -26.12 17.92 17.31
CA ARG A 359 -26.84 17.93 18.60
C ARG A 359 -26.51 19.16 19.45
N ALA A 360 -25.26 19.60 19.47
CA ALA A 360 -24.84 20.79 20.20
C ALA A 360 -25.35 22.10 19.57
N ARG A 361 -25.48 22.17 18.23
CA ARG A 361 -25.94 23.36 17.52
C ARG A 361 -27.46 23.58 17.58
N LEU A 362 -28.25 22.50 17.66
CA LEU A 362 -29.72 22.57 17.71
C LEU A 362 -30.29 23.58 18.73
N PRO A 363 -29.87 23.59 20.02
CA PRO A 363 -30.39 24.57 20.98
C PRO A 363 -30.00 26.01 20.65
N ALA A 364 -28.79 26.26 20.13
CA ALA A 364 -28.40 27.60 19.69
C ALA A 364 -29.25 28.09 18.52
N PHE A 365 -29.49 27.23 17.52
CA PHE A 365 -30.39 27.55 16.43
C PHE A 365 -31.82 27.84 16.94
N GLY A 366 -32.32 27.03 17.86
CA GLY A 366 -33.62 27.25 18.50
C GLY A 366 -33.71 28.61 19.20
N LEU A 367 -32.67 29.00 19.94
CA LEU A 367 -32.63 30.28 20.66
C LEU A 367 -32.52 31.48 19.72
N VAL A 368 -31.71 31.39 18.65
CA VAL A 368 -31.63 32.43 17.62
C VAL A 368 -32.97 32.59 16.89
N MET A 369 -33.63 31.49 16.53
CA MET A 369 -34.96 31.52 15.91
C MET A 369 -36.02 32.11 16.85
N ALA A 370 -35.99 31.75 18.14
CA ALA A 370 -36.89 32.31 19.14
C ALA A 370 -36.67 33.82 19.35
N ALA A 371 -35.40 34.26 19.39
CA ALA A 371 -35.05 35.67 19.49
C ALA A 371 -35.54 36.47 18.26
N GLY A 372 -35.30 35.95 17.05
CA GLY A 372 -35.79 36.58 15.81
C GLY A 372 -37.32 36.62 15.71
N LEU A 373 -38.01 35.55 16.14
CA LEU A 373 -39.47 35.54 16.20
C LEU A 373 -40.01 36.56 17.21
N PHE A 374 -39.38 36.64 18.40
CA PHE A 374 -39.75 37.62 19.41
C PHE A 374 -39.58 39.05 18.89
N GLU A 375 -38.46 39.35 18.22
CA GLU A 375 -38.20 40.66 17.61
C GLU A 375 -39.24 41.00 16.54
N LEU A 376 -39.56 40.06 15.65
CA LEU A 376 -40.59 40.24 14.62
C LEU A 376 -41.98 40.50 15.22
N LEU A 377 -42.37 39.73 16.24
CA LEU A 377 -43.64 39.92 16.94
C LEU A 377 -43.70 41.28 17.66
N TYR A 378 -42.60 41.69 18.29
CA TYR A 378 -42.49 42.99 18.95
C TYR A 378 -42.60 44.15 17.95
N LEU A 379 -41.94 44.05 16.78
CA LEU A 379 -42.06 45.05 15.71
C LEU A 379 -43.49 45.15 15.16
N LEU A 380 -44.17 44.01 14.99
CA LEU A 380 -45.58 43.98 14.57
C LEU A 380 -46.51 44.62 15.60
N TYR A 381 -46.30 44.31 16.89
CA TYR A 381 -47.05 44.91 17.98
C TYR A 381 -46.86 46.43 18.03
N ARG A 382 -45.61 46.89 17.93
CA ARG A 382 -45.28 48.33 17.92
C ARG A 382 -45.90 49.05 16.72
N ARG A 383 -45.87 48.45 15.53
CA ARG A 383 -46.53 48.99 14.33
C ARG A 383 -48.04 49.15 14.54
N ARG A 384 -48.69 48.18 15.19
CA ARG A 384 -50.13 48.26 15.50
C ARG A 384 -50.44 49.38 16.50
N GLN A 385 -49.63 49.56 17.53
CA GLN A 385 -49.81 50.65 18.48
C GLN A 385 -49.61 52.03 17.83
N ALA A 386 -48.55 52.20 17.04
CA ALA A 386 -48.31 53.45 16.32
C ALA A 386 -49.44 53.78 15.32
N GLY A 387 -50.06 52.77 14.69
CA GLY A 387 -51.22 52.97 13.83
C GLY A 387 -52.51 53.32 14.59
N ALA A 388 -52.63 52.96 15.87
CA ALA A 388 -53.78 53.28 16.72
C ALA A 388 -53.71 54.68 17.33
N GLU A 389 -52.52 55.31 17.40
CA GLU A 389 -52.36 56.70 17.87
C GLU A 389 -52.54 57.74 16.74
N LEU A 390 -52.58 57.30 15.48
CA LEU A 390 -52.69 58.16 14.29
C LEU A 390 -54.09 58.17 13.65
N GLY A 391 -55.02 57.36 14.15
CA GLY A 391 -56.43 57.32 13.72
C GLY A 391 -57.33 57.65 14.89
#